data_AF-A0A533U7N9-F1
#
_entry.id   AF-A0A533U7N9-F1
#
_cell.length_a   1.000
_cell.length_b   1.000
_cell.length_c   1.000
_cell.angle_alpha   90.00
_cell.angle_beta   90.00
_cell.angle_gamma   90.00
#
_symmetry.space_group_name_H-M   'P 1'
#
loop_
_entity.id
_entity.type
_entity.pdbx_description
1 polymer ?
#
loop_
_entity_poly.entity_id
_entity_poly.type
_entity_poly.pdbx_seq_one_letter_code
_entity_poly.pdbx_strand_id
1 'polypeptide(L)' 'MTSKQISVGIGIPMIVVGALLAILLAPTQIQLKDTIEFIGSLIGILGVIIFIAGLFVKKTPQITS' A
#
# COMPACT_ATOMS: atom_id res chain seq x y z
N MET A 1 -4.53 -2.23 -18.17
CA MET A 1 -3.13 -2.66 -18.00
C MET A 1 -2.96 -3.13 -16.58
N THR A 2 -2.61 -4.40 -16.37
CA THR A 2 -2.51 -5.03 -15.04
C THR A 2 -1.57 -4.25 -14.09
N SER A 3 -0.45 -3.76 -14.61
CA SER A 3 0.47 -2.85 -13.89
C SER A 3 -0.23 -1.62 -13.29
N LYS A 4 -1.05 -0.91 -14.09
CA LYS A 4 -1.78 0.28 -13.65
C LYS A 4 -2.83 -0.05 -12.58
N GLN A 5 -3.48 -1.22 -12.67
CA GLN A 5 -4.43 -1.68 -11.65
C GLN A 5 -3.76 -2.03 -10.33
N ILE A 6 -2.54 -2.58 -10.34
CA ILE A 6 -1.79 -2.91 -9.12
C ILE A 6 -1.30 -1.62 -8.44
N SER A 7 -0.61 -0.75 -9.16
CA SER A 7 -0.07 0.48 -8.56
C SER A 7 -1.18 1.43 -8.12
N VAL A 8 -2.13 1.75 -9.01
CA VAL A 8 -3.16 2.76 -8.72
C VAL A 8 -4.34 2.17 -7.95
N GLY A 9 -4.69 0.90 -8.20
CA GLY A 9 -5.84 0.26 -7.57
C GLY A 9 -5.56 -0.33 -6.19
N ILE A 10 -4.32 -0.68 -5.86
CA ILE A 10 -3.97 -1.33 -4.58
C ILE A 10 -2.87 -0.56 -3.85
N GLY A 11 -1.76 -0.27 -4.52
CA GLY A 11 -0.60 0.38 -3.90
C GLY A 11 -0.94 1.74 -3.29
N ILE A 12 -1.51 2.66 -4.09
CA ILE A 12 -1.88 4.01 -3.62
C ILE A 12 -2.90 3.95 -2.45
N PRO A 13 -4.03 3.23 -2.56
CA PRO A 13 -4.97 3.11 -1.44
C PRO A 13 -4.34 2.57 -0.16
N MET A 14 -3.47 1.55 -0.24
CA MET A 14 -2.78 1.02 0.94
C MET A 14 -1.86 2.04 1.59
N ILE A 15 -1.10 2.82 0.81
CA ILE A 15 -0.25 3.89 1.34
C ILE A 15 -1.10 4.91 2.10
N VAL A 16 -2.21 5.34 1.49
CA VAL A 16 -3.11 6.34 2.09
C VAL A 16 -3.71 5.80 3.39
N VAL A 17 -4.27 4.59 3.38
CA VAL A 17 -4.85 3.98 4.59
C VAL A 17 -3.81 3.81 5.69
N GLY A 18 -2.61 3.33 5.36
CA GLY A 18 -1.52 3.18 6.32
C GLY A 18 -1.10 4.50 6.96
N ALA A 19 -0.97 5.55 6.16
CA ALA A 19 -0.64 6.90 6.63
C ALA A 19 -1.75 7.48 7.52
N LEU A 20 -3.02 7.33 7.13
CA LEU A 20 -4.15 7.78 7.93
C LEU A 20 -4.22 7.07 9.29
N LEU A 21 -3.97 5.76 9.32
CA LEU A 21 -3.92 4.99 10.57
C LEU A 21 -2.77 5.45 11.47
N ALA A 22 -1.56 5.54 10.93
CA ALA A 22 -0.38 5.88 11.73
C ALA A 22 -0.36 7.33 12.21
N ILE A 23 -0.83 8.27 11.39
CA ILE A 23 -0.69 9.71 11.66
C ILE A 23 -1.94 10.29 12.32
N LEU A 24 -3.14 9.90 11.86
CA LEU A 24 -4.38 10.47 12.38
C LEU A 24 -5.01 9.59 13.46
N LEU A 25 -5.09 8.27 13.25
CA LEU A 25 -5.81 7.40 14.20
C LEU A 25 -4.97 7.04 15.43
N ALA A 26 -3.69 6.73 15.28
CA ALA A 26 -2.81 6.37 16.40
C ALA A 26 -2.82 7.39 17.55
N PRO A 27 -2.66 8.71 17.34
CA PRO A 27 -2.67 9.67 18.44
C PRO A 27 -4.04 9.85 19.12
N THR A 28 -5.13 9.42 18.48
CA THR A 28 -6.48 9.47 19.09
C THR A 28 -6.73 8.34 20.08
N GLN A 29 -5.95 7.25 20.02
CA GLN A 29 -6.12 6.07 20.86
C GLN A 29 -5.04 5.98 21.94
N ILE A 30 -5.37 6.37 23.17
CA ILE A 30 -4.43 6.45 24.30
C ILE A 30 -3.85 5.07 24.67
N GLN A 31 -4.64 4.01 24.59
CA GLN A 31 -4.24 2.67 25.04
C GLN A 31 -3.57 1.83 23.94
N LEU A 32 -3.90 2.10 22.67
CA LEU A 32 -3.48 1.30 21.52
C LEU A 32 -2.59 2.07 20.53
N LYS A 33 -2.15 3.29 20.89
CA LYS A 33 -1.38 4.18 20.03
C LYS A 33 -0.28 3.43 19.27
N ASP A 34 0.62 2.78 20.01
CA ASP A 34 1.81 2.18 19.41
C ASP A 34 1.47 0.99 18.52
N THR A 35 0.41 0.24 18.84
CA THR A 35 -0.08 -0.85 17.97
C THR A 35 -0.68 -0.31 16.68
N ILE A 36 -1.48 0.76 16.75
CA ILE A 36 -2.11 1.37 15.58
C ILE A 36 -1.06 2.04 14.69
N GLU A 37 -0.06 2.68 15.30
CA GLU A 37 1.08 3.29 14.61
C GLU A 37 1.91 2.22 13.87
N PHE A 38 2.19 1.09 14.53
CA PHE A 38 2.88 -0.04 13.93
C PHE A 38 2.08 -0.68 12.78
N ILE A 39 0.79 -0.94 12.96
CA ILE A 39 -0.05 -1.52 11.90
C ILE A 39 -0.18 -0.55 10.73
N GLY A 40 -0.41 0.74 11.00
CA GLY A 40 -0.52 1.77 9.98
C GLY A 40 0.77 1.91 9.16
N SER A 41 1.93 1.94 9.82
CA SER A 41 3.23 1.99 9.15
C SER A 41 3.52 0.72 8.34
N LEU A 42 3.20 -0.47 8.85
CA LEU A 42 3.32 -1.72 8.10
C LEU A 42 2.48 -1.70 6.82
N ILE A 43 1.21 -1.31 6.92
CA ILE A 43 0.30 -1.21 5.77
C ILE A 43 0.86 -0.20 4.75
N GLY A 44 1.35 0.95 5.22
CA GLY A 44 1.94 1.98 4.38
C GLY A 44 3.16 1.46 3.60
N ILE A 45 4.10 0.80 4.28
CA ILE A 45 5.31 0.23 3.66
C ILE A 45 4.95 -0.86 2.65
N LEU A 46 4.02 -1.76 2.98
CA LEU A 46 3.53 -2.77 2.04
C LEU A 46 2.89 -2.13 0.80
N GLY A 47 2.13 -1.05 0.99
CA GLY A 47 1.56 -0.26 -0.10
C GLY A 47 2.64 0.32 -1.03
N VAL A 48 3.74 0.84 -0.48
CA VAL A 48 4.89 1.32 -1.26
C VAL A 48 5.54 0.18 -2.06
N ILE A 49 5.77 -0.98 -1.45
CA ILE A 49 6.37 -2.13 -2.12
C ILE A 49 5.49 -2.59 -3.29
N ILE A 50 4.17 -2.71 -3.08
CA ILE A 50 3.21 -3.11 -4.12
C ILE A 50 3.11 -2.04 -5.21
N PHE A 51 3.11 -0.76 -4.83
CA PHE A 51 3.10 0.35 -5.78
C PHE A 51 4.30 0.28 -6.73
N ILE A 52 5.50 0.15 -6.17
CA ILE A 52 6.76 0.01 -6.91
C ILE A 52 6.73 -1.25 -7.77
N ALA A 53 6.35 -2.40 -7.21
CA ALA A 53 6.25 -3.65 -7.95
C ALA A 53 5.31 -3.51 -9.17
N GLY A 54 4.16 -2.86 -9.00
CA GLY A 54 3.22 -2.58 -10.08
C GLY A 54 3.80 -1.72 -11.21
N LEU A 55 4.72 -0.81 -10.92
CA LEU A 55 5.43 -0.01 -11.96
C LEU A 55 6.38 -0.88 -12.79
N PHE A 56 6.99 -1.90 -12.17
CA PHE A 56 7.96 -2.78 -12.80
C PHE A 56 7.36 -4.06 -13.39
N VAL A 57 6.04 -4.26 -13.31
CA VAL A 57 5.35 -5.36 -14.01
C VAL A 57 5.51 -5.18 -15.53
N LYS A 58 6.48 -5.89 -16.11
CA LYS A 58 6.60 -6.06 -17.56
C LYS A 58 5.38 -6.85 -18.05
N LYS A 59 4.79 -6.39 -19.16
CA LYS A 59 3.90 -7.25 -19.95
C LYS A 59 4.73 -8.44 -20.44
N THR A 60 4.46 -9.63 -19.94
CA THR A 60 4.87 -10.85 -20.64
C THR A 60 4.28 -10.80 -22.04
N PRO A 61 5.05 -11.01 -23.12
CA PRO A 61 4.50 -11.11 -24.46
C PRO A 61 3.45 -12.22 -24.45
N GLN A 62 2.22 -11.91 -24.84
CA GLN A 62 1.25 -12.96 -25.11
C GLN A 62 1.76 -13.66 -26.37
N ILE A 63 2.36 -14.84 -26.20
CA ILE A 63 2.70 -15.71 -27.31
C ILE A 63 1.36 -16.10 -27.92
N THR A 64 0.99 -15.43 -29.01
CA THR A 64 -0.22 -15.74 -29.75
C THR A 64 0.09 -16.99 -30.56
N SER A 65 -0.47 -18.12 -30.13
CA SER A 65 -0.57 -19.35 -30.92
C SER A 65 -1.74 -19.27 -31.88
#